data_AF-I3C8H3-F1
#
_entry.id   AF-I3C8H3-F1
#
_cell.length_a   1.000
_cell.length_b   1.000
_cell.length_c   1.000
_cell.angle_alpha   90.00
_cell.angle_beta   90.00
_cell.angle_gamma   90.00
#
_symmetry.space_group_name_H-M   'P 1'
#
loop_
_entity.id
_entity.type
_entity.pdbx_description
1 polymer ?
#
loop_
_entity_poly.entity_id
_entity_poly.type
_entity_poly.pdbx_seq_one_letter_code
_entity_poly.pdbx_strand_id
1 'polypeptide(L)'
;MKKKKLKNRKKRELQVMRDIIAEKHHGLQPKNYGNRKFMEGSFNVESHEEHLLQVSALLEVCILALDGNAEFYTAMLRHKTAKDSVQMVLQMIIELLPFDDIFKYERIKAILENDIEHRYFPEALK
;
A
#
# COMPACT_ATOMS: atom_id res chain seq x y z
N MET A 1 46.81 15.19 15.99
CA MET A 1 46.28 15.17 14.60
C MET A 1 45.28 14.05 14.29
N LYS A 2 45.45 12.79 14.76
CA LYS A 2 44.55 11.66 14.46
C LYS A 2 43.06 11.88 14.83
N LYS A 3 42.76 12.47 16.00
CA LYS A 3 41.38 12.75 16.45
C LYS A 3 40.63 13.76 15.54
N LYS A 4 41.31 14.76 14.98
CA LYS A 4 40.73 15.79 14.08
C LYS A 4 40.36 15.20 12.71
N LYS A 5 41.19 14.29 12.17
CA LYS A 5 40.89 13.53 10.94
C LYS A 5 39.69 12.59 11.11
N LEU A 6 39.59 11.90 12.26
CA LEU A 6 38.47 11.00 12.57
C LEU A 6 37.13 11.75 12.72
N LYS A 7 37.16 12.95 13.32
CA LYS A 7 35.99 13.83 13.47
C LYS A 7 35.48 14.35 12.11
N ASN A 8 36.39 14.65 11.18
CA ASN A 8 36.06 15.02 9.81
C ASN A 8 35.49 13.85 8.99
N ARG A 9 35.97 12.61 9.24
CA ARG A 9 35.42 11.40 8.60
C ARG A 9 33.98 11.14 9.02
N LYS A 10 33.69 11.14 10.34
CA LYS A 10 32.31 10.97 10.85
C LYS A 10 31.36 12.04 10.32
N LYS A 11 31.82 13.29 10.22
CA LYS A 11 31.01 14.38 9.64
C LYS A 11 30.70 14.15 8.15
N ARG A 12 31.67 13.63 7.38
CA ARG A 12 31.45 13.26 5.97
C ARG A 12 30.54 12.06 5.82
N GLU A 13 30.69 11.03 6.66
CA GLU A 13 29.79 9.87 6.69
C GLU A 13 28.35 10.29 6.96
N LEU A 14 28.12 11.16 7.96
CA LEU A 14 26.80 11.72 8.24
C LEU A 14 26.24 12.56 7.09
N GLN A 15 27.10 13.30 6.39
CA GLN A 15 26.68 14.10 5.23
C GLN A 15 26.25 13.19 4.07
N VAL A 16 27.06 12.19 3.74
CA VAL A 16 26.73 11.21 2.69
C VAL A 16 25.45 10.44 3.04
N MET A 17 25.26 10.04 4.29
CA MET A 17 24.00 9.40 4.72
C MET A 17 22.79 10.32 4.55
N ARG A 18 22.94 11.61 4.87
CA ARG A 18 21.88 12.61 4.64
C ARG A 18 21.61 12.80 3.15
N ASP A 19 22.65 12.85 2.33
CA ASP A 19 22.53 13.03 0.89
C ASP A 19 21.84 11.81 0.26
N ILE A 20 22.13 10.57 0.72
CA ILE A 20 21.44 9.33 0.31
C ILE A 20 19.98 9.31 0.78
N ILE A 21 19.70 9.78 2.00
CA ILE A 21 18.31 9.87 2.50
C ILE A 21 17.53 10.98 1.76
N ALA A 22 18.22 12.04 1.36
CA ALA A 22 17.67 13.18 0.64
C ALA A 22 17.66 12.98 -0.89
N GLU A 23 18.32 11.95 -1.42
CA GLU A 23 18.16 11.51 -2.80
C GLU A 23 16.68 11.19 -2.98
N LYS A 24 16.02 12.12 -3.70
CA LYS A 24 14.60 12.21 -4.01
C LYS A 24 13.84 10.94 -3.68
N HIS A 25 12.96 10.99 -2.68
CA HIS A 25 11.95 9.95 -2.49
C HIS A 25 11.21 9.77 -3.82
N HIS A 26 11.63 8.79 -4.62
CA HIS A 26 11.10 8.59 -5.96
C HIS A 26 9.62 8.21 -5.80
N GLY A 27 8.74 9.18 -6.08
CA GLY A 27 7.30 9.02 -6.01
C GLY A 27 6.60 9.61 -4.77
N LEU A 28 7.30 9.99 -3.69
CA LEU A 28 6.66 10.60 -2.51
C LEU A 28 6.83 12.13 -2.49
N GLN A 29 5.72 12.86 -2.57
CA GLN A 29 5.68 14.31 -2.56
C GLN A 29 4.99 14.82 -1.27
N PRO A 30 5.54 15.82 -0.57
CA PRO A 30 4.85 16.42 0.56
C PRO A 30 3.60 17.17 0.08
N LYS A 31 2.45 16.89 0.69
CA LYS A 31 1.17 17.52 0.37
C LYS A 31 0.46 18.01 1.63
N ASN A 32 -0.13 19.19 1.54
CA ASN A 32 -0.88 19.79 2.64
C ASN A 32 -2.35 19.38 2.51
N TYR A 33 -2.91 18.83 3.59
CA TYR A 33 -4.34 18.57 3.72
C TYR A 33 -4.85 19.37 4.92
N GLY A 34 -5.37 20.57 4.64
CA GLY A 34 -5.68 21.57 5.66
C GLY A 34 -4.45 21.96 6.48
N ASN A 35 -4.52 21.80 7.80
CA ASN A 35 -3.42 22.13 8.72
C ASN A 35 -2.39 20.99 8.91
N ARG A 36 -2.56 19.86 8.21
CA ARG A 36 -1.70 18.68 8.35
C ARG A 36 -0.85 18.48 7.10
N LYS A 37 0.39 18.02 7.30
CA LYS A 37 1.32 17.64 6.23
C LYS A 37 1.38 16.13 6.13
N PHE A 38 1.21 15.63 4.92
CA PHE A 38 1.33 14.21 4.59
C PHE A 38 2.36 14.03 3.47
N MET A 39 2.92 12.83 3.38
CA MET A 39 3.69 12.42 2.19
C MET A 39 2.73 11.64 1.30
N GLU A 40 2.49 12.13 0.10
CA GLU A 40 1.64 11.47 -0.89
C GLU A 40 2.52 10.69 -1.86
N GLY A 41 2.25 9.41 -2.01
CA GLY A 41 2.81 8.57 -3.06
C GLY A 41 1.83 8.47 -4.21
N SER A 42 2.27 8.64 -5.45
CA SER A 42 1.47 8.28 -6.62
C SER A 42 2.13 7.13 -7.37
N PHE A 43 1.30 6.20 -7.84
CA PHE A 43 1.69 5.15 -8.75
C PHE A 43 0.71 5.14 -9.92
N ASN A 44 1.23 4.87 -11.11
CA ASN A 44 0.40 4.78 -12.31
C ASN A 44 -0.05 3.34 -12.47
N VAL A 45 -1.28 3.17 -12.94
CA VAL A 45 -1.84 1.88 -13.32
C VAL A 45 -2.38 2.02 -14.73
N GLU A 46 -2.11 1.05 -15.60
CA GLU A 46 -2.44 1.13 -17.02
C GLU A 46 -3.94 0.97 -17.25
N SER A 47 -4.63 0.20 -16.40
CA SER A 47 -6.07 -0.02 -16.49
C SER A 47 -6.72 -0.29 -15.13
N HIS A 48 -8.05 -0.16 -15.09
CA HIS A 48 -8.83 -0.54 -13.92
C HIS A 48 -8.72 -2.04 -13.59
N GLU A 49 -8.65 -2.89 -14.62
CA GLU A 49 -8.47 -4.34 -14.45
C GLU A 49 -7.13 -4.66 -13.80
N GLU A 50 -6.05 -4.04 -14.28
CA GLU A 50 -4.72 -4.20 -13.69
C GLU A 50 -4.71 -3.76 -12.21
N HIS A 51 -5.39 -2.66 -11.88
CA HIS A 51 -5.51 -2.20 -10.50
C HIS A 51 -6.19 -3.25 -9.60
N LEU A 52 -7.30 -3.83 -10.06
CA LEU A 52 -7.99 -4.89 -9.32
C LEU A 52 -7.16 -6.17 -9.21
N LEU A 53 -6.38 -6.51 -10.24
CA LEU A 53 -5.47 -7.65 -10.22
C LEU A 53 -4.35 -7.45 -9.18
N GLN A 54 -3.78 -6.25 -9.11
CA GLN A 54 -2.77 -5.90 -8.10
C GLN A 54 -3.33 -5.98 -6.67
N VAL A 55 -4.54 -5.45 -6.45
CA VAL A 55 -5.24 -5.56 -5.16
C VAL A 55 -5.50 -7.03 -4.79
N SER A 56 -5.93 -7.84 -5.76
CA SER A 56 -6.20 -9.27 -5.55
C SER A 56 -4.92 -10.05 -5.20
N ALA A 57 -3.80 -9.76 -5.86
CA ALA A 57 -2.50 -10.36 -5.54
C ALA A 57 -2.03 -10.00 -4.13
N LEU A 58 -2.24 -8.77 -3.67
CA LEU A 58 -1.94 -8.38 -2.29
C LEU A 58 -2.79 -9.16 -1.27
N LEU A 59 -4.07 -9.41 -1.57
CA LEU A 59 -4.94 -10.24 -0.74
C LEU A 59 -4.48 -11.69 -0.68
N GLU A 60 -4.06 -12.26 -1.81
CA GLU A 60 -3.53 -13.62 -1.88
C GLU A 60 -2.26 -13.78 -1.02
N VAL A 61 -1.35 -12.80 -1.07
CA VAL A 61 -0.16 -12.76 -0.19
C VAL A 61 -0.55 -12.75 1.29
N CYS A 62 -1.59 -12.00 1.67
CA CYS A 62 -2.12 -12.02 3.04
C CYS A 62 -2.63 -13.40 3.44
N ILE A 63 -3.38 -14.08 2.56
CA ILE A 63 -3.92 -15.42 2.81
C ILE A 63 -2.77 -16.42 3.01
N LEU A 64 -1.80 -16.44 2.09
CA LEU A 64 -0.64 -17.33 2.17
C LEU A 64 0.20 -17.11 3.43
N ALA A 65 0.32 -15.86 3.87
CA ALA A 65 1.01 -15.51 5.11
C ALA A 65 0.25 -15.94 6.37
N LEU A 66 -1.09 -15.86 6.35
CA LEU A 66 -1.94 -16.35 7.46
C LEU A 66 -1.97 -17.87 7.54
N ASP A 67 -1.91 -18.56 6.40
CA ASP A 67 -1.84 -20.03 6.30
C ASP A 67 -0.46 -20.59 6.69
N GLY A 68 0.49 -19.73 7.07
CA GLY A 68 1.84 -20.13 7.50
C GLY A 68 2.76 -20.53 6.34
N ASN A 69 2.34 -20.33 5.09
CA ASN A 69 3.08 -20.69 3.89
C ASN A 69 4.01 -19.57 3.38
N ALA A 70 4.01 -18.38 4.00
CA ALA A 70 4.86 -17.28 3.61
C ALA A 70 5.86 -16.88 4.70
N GLU A 71 7.15 -16.97 4.39
CA GLU A 71 8.24 -16.40 5.19
C GLU A 71 8.66 -15.04 4.59
N PHE A 72 8.49 -13.95 5.34
CA PHE A 72 8.90 -12.61 4.89
C PHE A 72 10.42 -12.43 5.07
N TYR A 73 11.18 -12.61 3.99
CA TYR A 73 12.65 -12.57 4.00
C TYR A 73 13.28 -11.19 3.74
N THR A 74 12.64 -10.09 4.15
CA THR A 74 13.31 -8.77 4.06
C THR A 74 13.98 -8.43 5.38
N ALA A 75 15.29 -8.12 5.32
CA ALA A 75 16.07 -7.73 6.51
C ALA A 75 15.47 -6.53 7.27
N MET A 76 14.71 -5.68 6.57
CA MET A 76 13.97 -4.55 7.14
C MET A 76 12.78 -4.96 8.03
N LEU A 77 12.21 -6.15 7.87
CA LEU A 77 10.99 -6.57 8.58
C LEU A 77 11.22 -7.66 9.64
N ARG A 78 12.48 -8.05 9.90
CA ARG A 78 12.85 -9.08 10.89
C ARG A 78 12.31 -8.86 12.31
N HIS A 79 11.89 -7.64 12.63
CA HIS A 79 11.35 -7.26 13.95
C HIS A 79 9.82 -7.26 14.00
N LYS A 80 9.13 -7.52 12.88
CA LYS A 80 7.67 -7.59 12.80
C LYS A 80 7.22 -9.05 12.75
N THR A 81 6.11 -9.36 13.43
CA THR A 81 5.50 -10.68 13.31
C THR A 81 4.79 -10.82 11.96
N ALA A 82 4.55 -12.05 11.50
CA ALA A 82 3.75 -12.29 10.29
C ALA A 82 2.37 -11.62 10.39
N LYS A 83 1.78 -11.62 11.59
CA LYS A 83 0.52 -10.93 11.88
C LYS A 83 0.58 -9.42 11.65
N ASP A 84 1.66 -8.77 12.11
CA ASP A 84 1.84 -7.32 11.92
C ASP A 84 2.02 -6.95 10.44
N SER A 85 2.73 -7.81 9.69
CA SER A 85 2.92 -7.64 8.25
C SER A 85 1.61 -7.80 7.48
N VAL A 86 0.82 -8.83 7.79
CA VAL A 86 -0.51 -9.04 7.19
C VAL A 86 -1.44 -7.87 7.51
N GLN A 87 -1.49 -7.41 8.76
CA GLN A 87 -2.33 -6.28 9.15
C GLN A 87 -1.97 -5.01 8.37
N MET A 88 -0.68 -4.76 8.14
CA MET A 88 -0.21 -3.61 7.36
C MET A 88 -0.61 -3.72 5.88
N VAL A 89 -0.54 -4.92 5.28
CA VAL A 89 -0.97 -5.13 3.89
C VAL A 89 -2.50 -5.00 3.75
N LEU A 90 -3.27 -5.52 4.71
CA LEU A 90 -4.74 -5.34 4.73
C LEU A 90 -5.14 -3.86 4.85
N GLN A 91 -4.43 -3.07 5.66
CA GLN A 91 -4.66 -1.63 5.75
C GLN A 91 -4.42 -0.94 4.39
N MET A 92 -3.32 -1.29 3.69
CA MET A 92 -3.04 -0.76 2.35
C MET A 92 -4.10 -1.18 1.34
N ILE A 93 -4.56 -2.44 1.37
CA ILE A 93 -5.63 -2.92 0.50
C ILE A 93 -6.92 -2.10 0.72
N ILE A 94 -7.29 -1.81 1.96
CA ILE A 94 -8.48 -0.99 2.26
C ILE A 94 -8.33 0.43 1.69
N GLU A 95 -7.14 1.01 1.77
CA GLU A 95 -6.85 2.36 1.23
C GLU A 95 -6.79 2.38 -0.30
N LEU A 96 -6.44 1.26 -0.93
CA LEU A 96 -6.34 1.11 -2.39
C LEU A 96 -7.63 0.61 -3.03
N LEU A 97 -8.51 -0.05 -2.28
CA LEU A 97 -9.79 -0.53 -2.81
C LEU A 97 -10.62 0.66 -3.28
N PRO A 98 -11.04 0.68 -4.55
CA PRO A 98 -11.95 1.71 -5.01
C PRO A 98 -13.31 1.43 -4.36
N PHE A 99 -13.61 2.21 -3.33
CA PHE A 99 -14.77 2.00 -2.46
C PHE A 99 -16.08 1.92 -3.25
N ASP A 100 -16.18 2.71 -4.33
CA ASP A 100 -17.34 2.73 -5.22
C ASP A 100 -17.47 1.47 -6.10
N ASP A 101 -16.37 0.77 -6.39
CA ASP A 101 -16.39 -0.36 -7.32
C ASP A 101 -16.87 -1.66 -6.67
N ILE A 102 -16.72 -1.81 -5.35
CA ILE A 102 -17.36 -2.90 -4.59
C ILE A 102 -18.88 -2.84 -4.76
N PHE A 103 -19.47 -1.64 -4.65
CA PHE A 103 -20.91 -1.48 -4.82
C PHE A 103 -21.36 -1.68 -6.28
N LYS A 104 -20.54 -1.29 -7.26
CA LYS A 104 -20.82 -1.57 -8.68
C LYS A 104 -20.76 -3.07 -8.98
N TYR A 105 -19.80 -3.80 -8.43
CA TYR A 105 -19.70 -5.25 -8.59
C TYR A 105 -20.89 -5.97 -7.98
N GLU A 106 -21.25 -5.64 -6.72
CA GLU A 106 -22.43 -6.19 -6.04
C GLU A 106 -23.73 -5.92 -6.81
N ARG A 107 -23.82 -4.74 -7.45
CA ARG A 107 -24.94 -4.38 -8.33
C ARG A 107 -24.98 -5.20 -9.63
N ILE A 108 -23.83 -5.40 -10.29
CA ILE A 108 -23.73 -6.23 -11.51
C ILE A 108 -24.08 -7.69 -11.19
N LYS A 109 -23.55 -8.22 -10.09
CA LYS A 109 -23.81 -9.59 -9.64
C LYS A 109 -25.31 -9.82 -9.39
N ALA A 110 -25.97 -8.90 -8.68
CA ALA A 110 -27.41 -8.97 -8.45
C ALA A 110 -28.22 -8.98 -9.76
N ILE A 111 -27.81 -8.22 -10.78
CA ILE A 111 -28.44 -8.24 -12.11
C ILE A 111 -28.24 -9.60 -12.80
N LEU A 112 -27.01 -10.13 -12.82
CA LEU A 112 -26.68 -11.40 -13.48
C LEU A 112 -27.39 -12.59 -12.82
N GLU A 113 -27.56 -12.54 -11.50
CA GLU A 113 -28.22 -13.57 -10.69
C GLU A 113 -29.74 -13.37 -10.61
N ASN A 114 -30.27 -12.27 -11.15
CA ASN A 114 -31.68 -11.87 -11.05
C ASN A 114 -32.17 -11.79 -9.58
N ASP A 115 -31.30 -11.36 -8.67
CA ASP A 115 -31.63 -11.17 -7.25
C ASP A 115 -32.28 -9.80 -7.05
N ILE A 116 -33.58 -9.72 -7.35
CA ILE A 116 -34.40 -8.50 -7.32
C ILE A 116 -34.47 -7.88 -5.90
N GLU A 117 -34.32 -8.71 -4.86
CA GLU A 117 -34.34 -8.30 -3.46
C GLU A 117 -32.97 -7.82 -2.95
N HIS A 118 -31.90 -7.97 -3.75
CA HIS A 118 -30.58 -7.53 -3.38
C HIS A 118 -30.54 -6.01 -3.14
N ARG A 119 -29.88 -5.57 -2.07
CA ARG A 119 -29.82 -4.16 -1.64
C ARG A 119 -29.32 -3.21 -2.73
N TYR A 120 -28.51 -3.71 -3.65
CA TYR A 120 -27.91 -2.94 -4.74
C TYR A 120 -28.56 -3.19 -6.11
N PHE A 121 -29.65 -3.96 -6.19
CA PHE A 121 -30.35 -4.22 -7.45
C PHE A 121 -30.93 -2.91 -8.01
N PRO A 122 -30.73 -2.59 -9.32
CA PRO A 122 -31.24 -1.35 -9.90
C PRO A 122 -32.77 -1.26 -9.84
N GLU A 123 -33.32 -0.24 -9.18
CA GLU A 123 -34.77 0.03 -9.15
C GLU A 123 -35.39 0.15 -10.56
N ALA A 124 -34.64 0.67 -11.54
CA ALA A 124 -35.10 0.77 -12.92
C ALA A 124 -35.27 -0.60 -13.63
N LEU A 125 -34.74 -1.67 -13.05
CA LEU A 125 -34.85 -3.05 -13.54
C LEU A 125 -35.75 -3.93 -12.64
N LYS A 126 -36.27 -3.38 -11.54
CA LYS A 126 -37.29 -4.05 -10.72
C LYS A 126 -38.65 -3.93 -11.40
#